data_AF-A0A1H4B2W1-F1
#
_entry.id   AF-A0A1H4B2W1-F1
#
_cell.length_a   1.000
_cell.length_b   1.000
_cell.length_c   1.000
_cell.angle_alpha   90.00
_cell.angle_beta   90.00
_cell.angle_gamma   90.00
#
_symmetry.space_group_name_H-M   'P 1'
#
loop_
_entity.id
_entity.type
_entity.pdbx_description
1 polymer ?
#
loop_
_entity_poly.entity_id
_entity_poly.type
_entity_poly.pdbx_seq_one_letter_code
_entity_poly.pdbx_strand_id
1 'polypeptide(L)' 'MKAENKIFIKSFLLSGLVYTTLMAGFDYSDGQDFEILKLLFHFLFFGLFMGLLARYSHRKQIKKEMNETESKSYDTSL' A
#
# COMPACT_ATOMS: atom_id res chain seq x y z
N MET A 1 14.63 12.46 -2.85
CA MET A 1 13.46 11.70 -3.33
C MET A 1 12.18 12.47 -2.99
N LYS A 2 11.21 12.58 -3.93
CA LYS A 2 9.90 13.18 -3.63
C LYS A 2 9.16 12.36 -2.56
N ALA A 3 8.39 13.03 -1.69
CA ALA A 3 7.67 12.41 -0.57
C ALA A 3 6.73 11.28 -1.02
N GLU A 4 6.10 11.44 -2.18
CA GLU A 4 5.22 10.45 -2.83
C GLU A 4 5.92 9.10 -3.05
N ASN A 5 7.18 9.12 -3.51
CA ASN A 5 7.95 7.90 -3.75
C ASN A 5 8.31 7.21 -2.43
N LYS A 6 8.53 7.98 -1.37
CA LYS A 6 8.86 7.44 -0.05
C LYS A 6 7.69 6.66 0.54
N ILE A 7 6.46 7.16 0.35
CA ILE A 7 5.22 6.47 0.76
C ILE A 7 5.02 5.22 -0.09
N PHE A 8 5.19 5.32 -1.41
CA PHE A 8 5.10 4.16 -2.30
C PHE A 8 6.06 3.05 -1.87
N ILE A 9 7.34 3.38 -1.66
CA ILE A 9 8.39 2.41 -1.30
C ILE A 9 8.12 1.78 0.07
N LYS A 10 7.71 2.58 1.07
CA LYS A 10 7.35 2.05 2.39
C LYS A 10 6.14 1.11 2.32
N SER A 11 5.09 1.49 1.61
CA SER A 11 3.89 0.65 1.46
C SER A 11 4.20 -0.62 0.67
N PHE A 12 4.97 -0.52 -0.41
CA PHE A 12 5.44 -1.67 -1.19
C PHE A 12 6.22 -2.65 -0.31
N LEU A 13 7.24 -2.16 0.42
CA LEU A 13 8.09 -2.99 1.29
C LEU A 13 7.29 -3.61 2.43
N LEU A 14 6.47 -2.82 3.15
CA LEU A 14 5.73 -3.30 4.30
C LEU A 14 4.68 -4.36 3.90
N SER A 15 3.89 -4.07 2.85
CA SER A 15 2.86 -5.01 2.39
C SER A 15 3.46 -6.28 1.78
N GLY A 16 4.50 -6.14 0.97
CA GLY A 16 5.21 -7.28 0.40
C GLY A 16 5.80 -8.17 1.49
N LEU A 17 6.50 -7.58 2.46
CA LEU A 17 7.22 -8.34 3.51
C LEU A 17 6.24 -9.04 4.46
N VAL A 18 5.14 -8.40 4.84
CA VAL A 18 4.07 -9.04 5.61
C VAL A 18 3.45 -10.21 4.85
N TYR A 19 3.12 -10.00 3.57
CA TYR A 19 2.50 -11.05 2.75
C TYR A 19 3.41 -12.25 2.56
N THR A 20 4.67 -12.06 2.19
CA THR A 20 5.60 -13.17 2.02
C THR A 20 6.00 -13.84 3.31
N THR A 21 6.08 -13.11 4.43
CA THR A 21 6.33 -13.74 5.74
C THR A 21 5.17 -14.63 6.15
N LEU A 22 3.92 -14.18 5.96
CA LEU A 22 2.73 -14.98 6.22
C LEU A 22 2.67 -16.20 5.30
N MET A 23 2.89 -15.99 4.00
CA MET A 23 2.87 -17.07 3.01
C MET A 23 3.96 -18.10 3.30
N ALA A 24 5.18 -17.65 3.60
CA ALA A 24 6.29 -18.52 3.96
C ALA A 24 6.04 -19.32 5.23
N GLY A 25 5.43 -18.70 6.24
CA GLY A 25 5.02 -19.39 7.47
C GLY A 25 3.91 -20.42 7.22
N PHE A 26 3.00 -20.13 6.31
CA PHE A 26 1.92 -21.04 5.93
C PHE A 26 2.45 -22.24 5.14
N ASP A 27 3.27 -22.00 4.11
CA ASP A 27 3.90 -23.04 3.30
C ASP A 27 4.77 -23.98 4.18
N TYR A 28 5.46 -23.43 5.19
CA TYR A 28 6.22 -24.22 6.17
C TYR A 28 5.32 -25.13 7.03
N SER A 29 4.12 -24.67 7.39
CA SER A 29 3.15 -25.45 8.18
C SER A 29 2.43 -26.52 7.35
N ASP A 30 2.21 -26.26 6.06
CA ASP A 30 1.43 -27.14 5.16
C ASP A 30 2.30 -28.20 4.48
N GLY A 31 3.63 -28.15 4.66
CA GLY A 31 4.59 -29.10 4.08
C GLY A 31 4.72 -28.97 2.57
N GLN A 32 4.30 -27.84 1.98
CA GLN A 32 4.43 -27.58 0.56
C GLN A 32 5.88 -27.22 0.19
N ASP A 33 6.29 -27.61 -1.01
CA ASP A 33 7.57 -27.21 -1.57
C ASP A 33 7.64 -25.68 -1.69
N PHE A 34 8.69 -25.11 -1.14
CA PHE A 34 8.88 -23.66 -1.06
C PHE A 34 9.20 -23.09 -2.46
N GLU A 35 8.18 -22.74 -3.23
CA GLU A 35 8.35 -22.13 -4.54
C GLU A 35 8.75 -20.65 -4.41
N ILE A 36 10.06 -20.38 -4.43
CA ILE A 36 10.64 -19.04 -4.36
C ILE A 36 10.06 -18.11 -5.44
N LEU A 37 9.79 -18.65 -6.64
CA LEU A 37 9.19 -17.91 -7.74
C LEU A 37 7.76 -17.46 -7.42
N LYS A 38 6.95 -18.33 -6.82
CA LYS A 38 5.58 -18.02 -6.38
C LYS A 38 5.61 -16.96 -5.29
N LEU A 39 6.51 -17.09 -4.32
CA LEU A 39 6.73 -16.11 -3.26
C LEU A 39 7.12 -14.73 -3.84
N LEU A 40 8.08 -14.70 -4.77
CA LEU A 40 8.56 -13.48 -5.41
C LEU A 40 7.47 -12.82 -6.26
N PHE A 41 6.69 -13.62 -6.99
CA PHE A 41 5.57 -13.13 -7.78
C PHE A 41 4.52 -12.48 -6.90
N HIS A 42 4.16 -13.10 -5.78
CA HIS A 42 3.22 -12.52 -4.83
C HIS A 42 3.76 -11.25 -4.17
N PHE A 43 5.04 -11.24 -3.77
CA PHE A 43 5.70 -10.05 -3.23
C PHE A 43 5.62 -8.87 -4.19
N LEU A 44 6.00 -9.10 -5.45
CA LEU A 44 5.97 -8.07 -6.49
C LEU A 44 4.54 -7.65 -6.80
N PHE A 45 3.62 -8.60 -7.00
CA PHE A 45 2.24 -8.30 -7.35
C PHE A 45 1.53 -7.51 -6.25
N PHE A 46 1.56 -7.99 -5.00
CA PHE A 46 0.95 -7.29 -3.87
C PHE A 46 1.67 -5.99 -3.53
N GLY A 47 3.00 -5.99 -3.50
CA GLY A 47 3.77 -4.79 -3.21
C GLY A 47 3.49 -3.69 -4.23
N LEU A 48 3.51 -4.03 -5.52
CA LEU A 48 3.33 -3.06 -6.61
C LEU A 48 1.88 -2.58 -6.68
N PHE A 49 0.92 -3.48 -6.48
CA PHE A 49 -0.50 -3.13 -6.36
C PHE A 49 -0.77 -2.19 -5.18
N MET A 50 -0.28 -2.52 -3.97
CA MET A 50 -0.45 -1.69 -2.78
C MET A 50 0.34 -0.38 -2.85
N GLY A 51 1.53 -0.37 -3.45
CA GLY A 51 2.28 0.85 -3.71
C GLY A 51 1.51 1.79 -4.64
N LEU A 52 0.97 1.27 -5.76
CA LEU A 52 0.16 2.04 -6.70
C LEU A 52 -1.11 2.57 -6.05
N LEU A 53 -1.81 1.72 -5.29
CA LEU A 53 -2.99 2.10 -4.50
C LEU A 53 -2.68 3.18 -3.47
N ALA A 54 -1.57 3.08 -2.74
CA ALA A 54 -1.15 4.10 -1.79
C ALA A 54 -0.92 5.45 -2.47
N ARG A 55 -0.27 5.45 -3.66
CA ARG A 55 -0.08 6.67 -4.46
C ARG A 55 -1.40 7.25 -4.97
N TYR A 56 -2.31 6.40 -5.45
CA TYR A 56 -3.64 6.82 -5.91
C TYR A 56 -4.52 7.33 -4.76
N SER A 57 -4.50 6.64 -3.61
CA SER A 57 -5.24 7.00 -2.41
C SER A 57 -4.77 8.33 -1.85
N HIS A 58 -3.46 8.57 -1.79
CA HIS A 58 -2.92 9.85 -1.34
C HIS A 58 -3.34 11.03 -2.25
N ARG A 59 -3.46 10.81 -3.57
CA ARG A 59 -4.04 11.82 -4.48
C ARG A 59 -5.53 12.04 -4.23
N LYS A 60 -6.27 11.00 -3.87
CA LYS A 60 -7.70 11.07 -3.58
C LYS A 60 -8.00 11.73 -2.24
N GLN A 61 -7.16 11.48 -1.22
CA GLN A 61 -7.25 12.09 0.11
C GLN A 61 -6.97 13.60 0.05
N ILE A 62 -5.92 14.03 -0.67
CA ILE A 62 -5.65 15.46 -0.91
C ILE A 62 -6.85 16.16 -1.56
N LYS A 63 -7.52 15.50 -2.52
CA LYS A 63 -8.71 16.07 -3.19
C LYS A 63 -9.93 16.14 -2.27
N LYS A 64 -10.02 15.24 -1.28
CA LYS A 64 -11.11 15.22 -0.30
C LYS A 64 -10.90 16.29 0.80
N GLU A 65 -9.67 16.44 1.29
CA GLU A 65 -9.31 17.47 2.26
C GLU A 65 -9.50 18.90 1.71
N MET A 66 -9.22 19.12 0.42
CA MET A 66 -9.50 20.42 -0.22
C MET A 66 -11.00 20.75 -0.22
N ASN A 67 -11.87 19.78 -0.54
CA ASN A 67 -13.31 20.00 -0.57
C ASN A 67 -13.92 20.17 0.85
N GLU A 68 -13.40 19.46 1.86
CA GLU A 68 -13.83 19.65 3.26
C GLU A 68 -13.35 20.99 3.83
N THR A 69 -12.16 21.45 3.45
CA THR A 69 -11.65 22.77 3.86
C THR A 69 -12.45 23.90 3.23
N GLU A 70 -12.85 23.75 1.96
CA GLU A 70 -13.73 24.71 1.27
C GLU A 70 -15.11 24.76 1.96
N SER A 71 -15.72 23.61 2.22
CA SER A 71 -17.03 23.51 2.90
C SER A 71 -17.03 24.13 4.31
N LYS A 72 -15.94 23.95 5.07
CA LYS A 72 -15.83 24.47 6.44
C LYS A 72 -15.58 25.99 6.47
N SER A 73 -14.93 26.53 5.44
CA SER A 73 -14.76 27.98 5.27
C SER A 73 -16.09 28.71 5.02
N TYR A 74 -17.03 28.09 4.32
CA TYR A 74 -18.37 28.65 4.11
C TYR A 74 -19.23 28.65 5.39
N ASP A 75 -19.08 27.61 6.22
CA ASP A 75 -19.88 27.45 7.45
C ASP A 75 -19.43 28.39 8.60
N THR A 76 -18.17 28.84 8.59
CA THR A 76 -17.62 29.73 9.64
C THR A 76 -17.83 31.23 9.33
N SER A 77 -18.46 31.56 8.20
CA SER A 77 -18.67 32.94 7.71
C SER A 77 -20.12 33.43 7.88
N LEU A 78 -20.97 32.64 8.55
CA LEU A 78 -22.37 32.95 8.92
C LEU A 78 -22.45 33.25 10.42
#